data_AF-A0A2V8GGS7-F1
#
_entry.id   AF-A0A2V8GGS7-F1
#
_cell.length_a   1.000
_cell.length_b   1.000
_cell.length_c   1.000
_cell.angle_alpha   90.00
_cell.angle_beta   90.00
_cell.angle_gamma   90.00
#
_symmetry.space_group_name_H-M   'P 1'
#
loop_
_entity.id
_entity.type
_entity.pdbx_description
1 polymer ?
#
loop_
_entity_poly.entity_id
_entity_poly.type
_entity_poly.pdbx_seq_one_letter_code
_entity_poly.pdbx_strand_id
1 'polypeptide(L)'
;MLGARTIGAVAFAAACMIAMALQPSSARPIPRSLTITRHPGAASEIDDRAADHVLAAASRLLQTDDGPARNKDGDVRCEVALVRAGPVATFGSSVLLDGILGSESDFIEVCKQDGHIHVVNQILWCGDEPTESLIACTEIGKRCIVVVRPSATFTDTQEPVLWAHEYGHSRGLTHSCKG
;
A
#
# COMPACT_ATOMS: atom_id res chain seq x y z
N MET A 1 -13.33 61.71 -63.50
CA MET A 1 -12.82 60.50 -64.18
C MET A 1 -12.72 59.38 -63.15
N LEU A 2 -13.27 58.21 -63.52
CA LEU A 2 -13.12 56.85 -62.97
C LEU A 2 -11.96 56.62 -61.97
N GLY A 3 -12.09 55.77 -60.94
CA GLY A 3 -13.10 54.74 -60.74
C GLY A 3 -12.95 54.01 -59.40
N ALA A 4 -14.03 53.34 -59.01
CA ALA A 4 -14.12 52.46 -57.87
C ALA A 4 -13.57 51.07 -58.19
N ARG A 5 -12.83 50.45 -57.24
CA ARG A 5 -12.61 48.99 -57.20
C ARG A 5 -12.42 48.45 -55.78
N THR A 6 -13.41 47.63 -55.39
CA THR A 6 -13.36 46.33 -54.67
C THR A 6 -12.88 46.21 -53.21
N ILE A 7 -13.88 46.02 -52.34
CA ILE A 7 -14.15 44.84 -51.48
C ILE A 7 -12.96 44.00 -51.02
N GLY A 8 -12.78 43.89 -49.69
CA GLY A 8 -11.98 42.85 -49.06
C GLY A 8 -11.93 42.99 -47.54
N ALA A 9 -13.06 42.78 -46.85
CA ALA A 9 -13.06 42.59 -45.41
C ALA A 9 -12.40 41.24 -45.09
N VAL A 10 -11.22 41.25 -44.46
CA VAL A 10 -10.66 40.07 -43.81
C VAL A 10 -10.83 40.25 -42.32
N ALA A 11 -11.93 39.71 -41.81
CA ALA A 11 -12.12 39.51 -40.38
C ALA A 11 -11.12 38.44 -39.92
N PHE A 12 -10.12 38.83 -39.14
CA PHE A 12 -9.36 37.88 -38.33
C PHE A 12 -10.24 37.48 -37.15
N ALA A 13 -10.97 36.37 -37.30
CA ALA A 13 -11.68 35.75 -36.20
C ALA A 13 -10.65 35.31 -35.15
N ALA A 14 -10.71 35.92 -33.97
CA ALA A 14 -10.03 35.45 -32.79
C ALA A 14 -10.68 34.12 -32.34
N ALA A 15 -10.15 33.00 -32.86
CA ALA A 15 -10.47 31.69 -32.32
C ALA A 15 -9.68 31.49 -31.03
N CYS A 16 -10.29 31.87 -29.89
CA CYS A 16 -9.83 31.47 -28.57
C CYS A 16 -10.11 29.96 -28.43
N MET A 17 -9.22 29.13 -28.96
CA MET A 17 -9.21 27.68 -28.73
C MET A 17 -8.84 27.45 -27.27
N ILE A 18 -9.84 27.48 -26.39
CA ILE A 18 -9.74 26.87 -25.06
C ILE A 18 -9.72 25.37 -25.34
N ALA A 19 -8.52 24.82 -25.50
CA ALA A 19 -8.31 23.39 -25.35
C ALA A 19 -8.68 23.06 -23.90
N MET A 20 -9.93 22.64 -23.66
CA MET A 20 -10.27 21.87 -22.48
C MET A 20 -9.46 20.58 -22.59
N ALA A 21 -8.27 20.59 -21.99
CA ALA A 21 -7.61 19.34 -21.66
C ALA A 21 -8.62 18.57 -20.80
N LEU A 22 -9.20 17.51 -21.35
CA LEU A 22 -9.86 16.48 -20.57
C LEU A 22 -8.75 15.91 -19.68
N GLN A 23 -8.56 16.51 -18.51
CA GLN A 23 -7.79 15.90 -17.46
C GLN A 23 -8.51 14.58 -17.18
N PRO A 24 -7.85 13.41 -17.31
CA PRO A 24 -8.47 12.17 -16.86
C PRO A 24 -8.85 12.41 -15.41
N SER A 25 -10.15 12.31 -15.10
CA SER A 25 -10.61 12.32 -13.72
C SER A 25 -9.75 11.31 -12.99
N SER A 26 -8.94 11.75 -12.04
CA SER A 26 -8.29 10.85 -11.09
C SER A 26 -9.44 10.10 -10.43
N ALA A 27 -9.66 8.84 -10.82
CA ALA A 27 -10.73 8.09 -10.20
C ALA A 27 -10.38 7.98 -8.72
N ARG A 28 -11.39 8.23 -7.88
CA ARG A 28 -11.20 8.34 -6.44
C ARG A 28 -10.65 7.00 -5.93
N PRO A 29 -9.54 6.98 -5.18
CA PRO A 29 -9.01 5.74 -4.62
C PRO A 29 -10.07 4.97 -3.85
N ILE A 30 -10.17 3.67 -4.10
CA ILE A 30 -11.09 2.75 -3.44
C ILE A 30 -10.55 2.48 -2.03
N PRO A 31 -11.28 2.87 -0.97
CA PRO A 31 -10.81 2.64 0.39
C PRO A 31 -10.86 1.15 0.74
N ARG A 32 -9.81 0.68 1.40
CA ARG A 32 -9.65 -0.66 1.94
C ARG A 32 -9.37 -0.53 3.43
N SER A 33 -10.40 -0.79 4.21
CA SER A 33 -10.39 -0.66 5.66
C SER A 33 -9.67 -1.84 6.31
N LEU A 34 -8.61 -1.58 7.06
CA LEU A 34 -7.77 -2.57 7.72
C LEU A 34 -7.76 -2.34 9.23
N THR A 35 -8.16 -3.36 9.99
CA THR A 35 -7.98 -3.39 11.44
C THR A 35 -6.55 -3.83 11.76
N ILE A 36 -5.95 -3.22 12.78
CA ILE A 36 -4.55 -3.45 13.15
C ILE A 36 -4.51 -3.86 14.61
N THR A 37 -3.77 -4.94 14.87
CA THR A 37 -3.44 -5.36 16.22
C THR A 37 -1.95 -5.49 16.40
N ARG A 38 -1.49 -5.43 17.65
CA ARG A 38 -0.10 -5.62 18.00
C ARG A 38 0.06 -6.56 19.18
N HIS A 39 1.21 -7.21 19.25
CA HIS A 39 1.60 -7.92 20.45
C HIS A 39 1.77 -6.91 21.62
N PRO A 40 1.32 -7.22 22.84
CA PRO A 40 1.42 -6.30 23.97
C PRO A 40 2.87 -5.94 24.34
N GLY A 41 3.79 -6.90 24.17
CA GLY A 41 5.23 -6.70 24.33
C GLY A 41 5.96 -6.26 23.06
N ALA A 42 5.25 -5.81 22.01
CA ALA A 42 5.89 -5.33 20.79
C ALA A 42 6.80 -4.13 21.10
N ALA A 43 8.10 -4.25 20.82
CA ALA A 43 9.12 -3.26 21.17
C ALA A 43 9.01 -1.95 20.36
N SER A 44 8.40 -2.02 19.17
CA SER A 44 8.10 -0.87 18.33
C SER A 44 6.66 -0.40 18.58
N GLU A 45 6.52 0.78 19.18
CA GLU A 45 5.21 1.40 19.45
C GLU A 45 4.48 1.71 18.14
N ILE A 46 3.68 0.76 17.65
CA ILE A 46 2.65 1.05 16.65
C ILE A 46 1.42 1.57 17.39
N ASP A 47 1.25 2.89 17.31
CA ASP A 47 0.03 3.56 17.74
C ASP A 47 -0.83 3.94 16.52
N ASP A 48 -1.98 4.54 16.80
CA ASP A 48 -2.92 5.03 15.81
C ASP A 48 -2.28 5.96 14.77
N ARG A 49 -1.39 6.85 15.22
CA ARG A 49 -0.74 7.84 14.36
C ARG A 49 0.28 7.19 13.45
N ALA A 50 1.12 6.31 13.99
CA ALA A 50 2.13 5.58 13.23
C ALA A 50 1.46 4.67 12.19
N ALA A 51 0.37 3.98 12.56
CA ALA A 51 -0.41 3.17 11.63
C ALA A 51 -1.01 4.01 10.49
N ASP A 52 -1.62 5.15 10.81
CA ASP A 52 -2.17 6.04 9.78
C ASP A 52 -1.08 6.58 8.85
N HIS A 53 0.09 6.90 9.39
CA HIS A 53 1.24 7.35 8.60
C HIS A 53 1.69 6.29 7.60
N VAL A 54 1.89 5.04 8.06
CA VAL A 54 2.34 3.93 7.20
C VAL A 54 1.28 3.62 6.13
N LEU A 55 0.00 3.53 6.50
CA LEU A 55 -1.09 3.26 5.56
C LEU A 55 -1.26 4.37 4.53
N ALA A 56 -1.12 5.63 4.93
CA ALA A 56 -1.17 6.77 4.01
C ALA A 56 0.01 6.75 3.04
N ALA A 57 1.22 6.43 3.52
CA ALA A 57 2.39 6.28 2.66
C ALA A 57 2.26 5.09 1.69
N ALA A 58 1.75 3.95 2.17
CA ALA A 58 1.48 2.77 1.35
C ALA A 58 0.44 3.08 0.26
N SER A 59 -0.61 3.83 0.61
CA SER A 59 -1.62 4.29 -0.34
C SER A 59 -1.03 5.18 -1.44
N ARG A 60 -0.12 6.10 -1.07
CA ARG A 60 0.58 6.93 -2.06
C ARG A 60 1.44 6.10 -3.00
N LEU A 61 2.18 5.12 -2.46
CA LEU A 61 2.99 4.21 -3.26
C LEU A 61 2.13 3.46 -4.28
N LEU A 62 1.03 2.85 -3.83
CA LEU A 62 0.12 2.11 -4.72
C LEU A 62 -0.48 2.98 -5.83
N GLN A 63 -0.65 4.28 -5.60
CA GLN A 63 -1.26 5.22 -6.55
C GLN A 63 -0.23 5.93 -7.42
N THR A 64 1.07 5.74 -7.18
CA THR A 64 2.13 6.34 -7.98
C THR A 64 2.33 5.49 -9.23
N ASP A 65 2.44 6.15 -10.38
CA ASP A 65 2.90 5.53 -11.61
C ASP A 65 4.40 5.84 -11.74
N ASP A 66 5.24 4.85 -11.49
CA ASP A 66 6.69 4.99 -11.59
C ASP A 66 7.21 4.94 -13.05
N GLY A 67 6.30 4.77 -14.02
CA GLY A 67 6.54 4.83 -15.44
C GLY A 67 7.40 3.68 -16.00
N PRO A 68 7.49 3.57 -17.34
CA PRO A 68 8.25 2.51 -18.00
C PRO A 68 9.77 2.61 -17.79
N ALA A 69 10.27 3.69 -17.17
CA ALA A 69 11.68 3.89 -16.89
C ALA A 69 12.18 3.06 -15.69
N ARG A 70 11.28 2.60 -14.80
CA ARG A 70 11.64 1.84 -13.59
C ARG A 70 11.19 0.38 -13.61
N ASN A 71 10.28 0.00 -14.50
CA ASN A 71 9.95 -1.40 -14.76
C ASN A 71 9.75 -1.66 -16.25
N LYS A 72 10.21 -2.83 -16.71
CA LYS A 72 10.17 -3.22 -18.13
C LYS A 72 8.75 -3.48 -18.66
N ASP A 73 7.77 -3.60 -17.77
CA ASP A 73 6.39 -3.97 -18.08
C ASP A 73 5.38 -2.82 -17.86
N GLY A 74 5.85 -1.64 -17.40
CA GLY A 74 5.02 -0.48 -17.05
C GLY A 74 4.33 -0.66 -15.71
N ASP A 75 4.57 0.27 -14.77
CA ASP A 75 3.83 0.30 -13.52
C ASP A 75 2.41 0.78 -13.82
N VAL A 76 1.42 0.16 -13.19
CA VAL A 76 0.04 0.61 -13.33
C VAL A 76 -0.41 1.02 -11.95
N ARG A 77 -0.72 2.31 -11.82
CA ARG A 77 -1.31 2.86 -10.60
C ARG A 77 -2.49 1.98 -10.14
N CYS A 78 -2.45 1.57 -8.89
CA CYS A 78 -3.53 0.90 -8.22
C CYS A 78 -4.30 1.96 -7.43
N GLU A 79 -5.53 2.26 -7.86
CA GLU A 79 -6.42 3.23 -7.20
C GLU A 79 -7.00 2.66 -5.90
N VAL A 80 -6.12 2.24 -4.99
CA VAL A 80 -6.41 1.68 -3.67
C VAL A 80 -5.89 2.63 -2.61
N ALA A 81 -6.74 2.93 -1.63
CA ALA A 81 -6.34 3.63 -0.42
C ALA A 81 -6.48 2.68 0.77
N LEU A 82 -5.36 2.30 1.39
CA LEU A 82 -5.37 1.56 2.64
C LEU A 82 -5.68 2.54 3.78
N VAL A 83 -6.68 2.23 4.58
CA VAL A 83 -7.13 3.10 5.68
C VAL A 83 -7.35 2.27 6.94
N ARG A 84 -7.02 2.82 8.10
CA ARG A 84 -7.19 2.12 9.37
C ARG A 84 -8.68 2.06 9.73
N ALA A 85 -9.11 0.91 10.24
CA ALA A 85 -10.44 0.69 10.76
C ALA A 85 -10.40 0.54 12.28
N GLY A 86 -10.81 1.58 13.01
CA GLY A 86 -10.77 1.60 14.47
C GLY A 86 -9.36 1.77 15.06
N PRO A 87 -9.24 1.83 16.39
CA PRO A 87 -7.95 1.99 17.07
C PRO A 87 -7.03 0.78 16.84
N VAL A 88 -5.71 1.01 16.91
CA VAL A 88 -4.74 -0.09 17.03
C VAL A 88 -4.99 -0.78 18.36
N ALA A 89 -5.35 -2.06 18.30
CA ALA A 89 -5.62 -2.87 19.49
C ALA A 89 -4.45 -3.79 19.84
N THR A 90 -4.48 -4.40 21.02
CA THR A 90 -3.55 -5.47 21.39
C THR A 90 -4.26 -6.82 21.29
N PHE A 91 -3.64 -7.81 20.65
CA PHE A 91 -4.13 -9.19 20.73
C PHE A 91 -3.58 -9.88 22.00
N GLY A 92 -4.15 -11.03 22.37
CA GLY A 92 -3.84 -11.69 23.64
C GLY A 92 -2.35 -12.03 23.81
N SER A 93 -1.77 -11.73 24.97
CA SER A 93 -0.35 -12.03 25.28
C SER A 93 -0.02 -13.52 25.32
N SER A 94 -1.03 -14.38 25.43
CA SER A 94 -0.86 -15.84 25.40
C SER A 94 -0.75 -16.41 23.98
N VAL A 95 -0.96 -15.58 22.95
CA VAL A 95 -0.98 -16.01 21.55
C VAL A 95 0.43 -16.26 21.03
N LEU A 96 1.39 -15.43 21.42
CA LEU A 96 2.81 -15.58 21.07
C LEU A 96 3.66 -15.37 22.31
N LEU A 97 4.64 -16.25 22.54
CA LEU A 97 5.65 -16.01 23.56
C LEU A 97 6.56 -14.86 23.09
N ASP A 98 6.64 -13.80 23.88
CA ASP A 98 7.45 -12.60 23.63
C ASP A 98 7.21 -11.94 22.25
N GLY A 99 6.07 -12.21 21.61
CA GLY A 99 5.76 -11.71 20.28
C GLY A 99 6.62 -12.33 19.17
N ILE A 100 7.11 -13.56 19.36
CA ILE A 100 7.90 -14.29 18.37
C ILE A 100 6.99 -15.28 17.64
N LEU A 101 6.90 -15.14 16.31
CA LEU A 101 6.25 -16.12 15.45
C LEU A 101 7.28 -17.13 14.97
N GLY A 102 7.32 -18.31 15.60
CA GLY A 102 8.36 -19.31 15.41
C GLY A 102 7.94 -20.54 14.60
N SER A 103 6.65 -20.72 14.37
CA SER A 103 6.10 -21.95 13.78
C SER A 103 4.79 -21.70 13.01
N GLU A 104 4.35 -22.72 12.27
CA GLU A 104 3.04 -22.75 11.65
C GLU A 104 1.91 -22.59 12.67
N SER A 105 2.04 -23.24 13.84
CA SER A 105 1.06 -23.12 14.92
C SER A 105 0.93 -21.68 15.40
N ASP A 106 2.06 -20.97 15.56
CA ASP A 106 2.06 -19.56 15.96
C ASP A 106 1.34 -18.69 14.94
N PHE A 107 1.61 -18.90 13.64
CA PHE A 107 0.92 -18.19 12.56
C PHE A 107 -0.59 -18.45 12.59
N ILE A 108 -1.01 -19.70 12.76
CA ILE A 108 -2.43 -20.06 12.86
C ILE A 108 -3.08 -19.35 14.07
N GLU A 109 -2.44 -19.33 15.23
CA GLU A 109 -2.97 -18.68 16.43
C GLU A 109 -3.06 -17.15 16.29
N VAL A 110 -2.06 -16.52 15.65
CA VAL A 110 -2.11 -15.08 15.32
C VAL A 110 -3.24 -14.79 14.34
N CYS A 111 -3.40 -15.60 13.30
CA CYS A 111 -4.43 -15.39 12.28
C CYS A 111 -5.87 -15.72 12.73
N LYS A 112 -6.02 -16.35 13.90
CA LYS A 112 -7.31 -16.46 14.61
C LYS A 112 -7.69 -15.19 15.36
N GLN A 113 -6.74 -14.30 15.66
CA GLN A 113 -7.03 -13.04 16.31
C GLN A 113 -7.82 -12.12 15.38
N ASP A 114 -8.65 -11.26 15.97
CA ASP A 114 -9.30 -10.19 15.20
C ASP A 114 -8.24 -9.25 14.65
N GLY A 115 -8.31 -8.92 13.36
CA GLY A 115 -7.26 -8.14 12.71
C GLY A 115 -7.13 -8.46 11.24
N HIS A 116 -6.59 -7.49 10.50
CA HIS A 116 -6.01 -7.75 9.18
C HIS A 116 -4.49 -7.79 9.30
N ILE A 117 -3.92 -6.81 10.02
CA ILE A 117 -2.49 -6.68 10.26
C ILE A 117 -2.20 -6.97 11.73
N HIS A 118 -1.24 -7.86 11.97
CA HIS A 118 -0.75 -8.23 13.29
C HIS A 118 0.72 -7.86 13.41
N VAL A 119 1.04 -6.93 14.30
CA VAL A 119 2.41 -6.47 14.52
C VAL A 119 3.06 -7.29 15.63
N VAL A 120 4.19 -7.92 15.32
CA VAL A 120 4.94 -8.83 16.20
C VAL A 120 6.39 -8.35 16.38
N ASN A 121 7.13 -8.94 17.31
CA ASN A 121 8.53 -8.60 17.56
C ASN A 121 9.48 -9.26 16.58
N GLN A 122 9.20 -10.51 16.21
CA GLN A 122 10.07 -11.31 15.37
C GLN A 122 9.27 -12.36 14.61
N ILE A 123 9.69 -12.67 13.40
CA ILE A 123 9.16 -13.77 12.60
C ILE A 123 10.34 -14.66 12.20
N LEU A 124 10.26 -15.93 12.59
CA LEU A 124 11.24 -16.98 12.27
C LEU A 124 10.66 -18.05 11.34
N TRP A 125 9.35 -18.00 11.05
CA TRP A 125 8.65 -18.97 10.20
C TRP A 125 7.65 -18.30 9.26
N CYS A 126 7.61 -18.75 8.00
CA CYS A 126 6.55 -18.42 7.03
C CYS A 126 6.51 -19.45 5.89
N GLY A 127 5.75 -20.53 6.07
CA GLY A 127 5.56 -21.56 5.04
C GLY A 127 6.67 -22.61 5.01
N ASP A 128 7.76 -22.35 4.29
CA ASP A 128 8.55 -23.46 3.74
C ASP A 128 9.97 -23.67 4.32
N GLU A 129 10.65 -22.68 4.93
CA GLU A 129 11.84 -22.93 5.78
C GLU A 129 12.10 -21.79 6.80
N PRO A 130 12.71 -22.08 7.98
CA PRO A 130 13.16 -21.06 8.92
C PRO A 130 14.26 -20.20 8.29
N THR A 131 14.07 -18.89 8.25
CA THR A 131 15.12 -17.95 7.81
C THR A 131 15.52 -17.06 8.98
N GLU A 132 16.75 -16.54 8.94
CA GLU A 132 17.38 -15.92 10.12
C GLU A 132 16.69 -14.63 10.60
N SER A 133 15.81 -14.00 9.81
CA SER A 133 14.87 -12.95 10.24
C SER A 133 13.91 -12.57 9.12
N LEU A 134 12.64 -12.98 9.21
CA LEU A 134 11.59 -12.49 8.32
C LEU A 134 11.03 -11.18 8.86
N ILE A 135 10.75 -10.24 7.95
CA ILE A 135 10.16 -8.93 8.29
C ILE A 135 8.63 -8.94 8.14
N ALA A 136 8.08 -9.90 7.39
CA ALA A 136 6.65 -10.10 7.26
C ALA A 136 6.31 -11.53 6.83
N CYS A 137 5.05 -11.91 7.02
CA CYS A 137 4.48 -13.15 6.54
C CYS A 137 2.99 -12.98 6.25
N THR A 138 2.58 -13.36 5.04
CA THR A 138 1.18 -13.38 4.60
C THR A 138 0.95 -14.61 3.73
N GLU A 139 -0.06 -15.42 4.07
CA GLU A 139 -0.49 -16.50 3.19
C GLU A 139 -1.26 -15.92 1.99
N ILE A 140 -0.89 -16.35 0.79
CA ILE A 140 -1.45 -15.83 -0.47
C ILE A 140 -2.97 -16.00 -0.51
N GLY A 141 -3.68 -14.89 -0.72
CA GLY A 141 -5.14 -14.84 -0.82
C GLY A 141 -5.86 -14.97 0.53
N LYS A 142 -5.13 -14.90 1.66
CA LYS A 142 -5.71 -14.88 3.01
C LYS A 142 -5.69 -13.49 3.61
N ARG A 143 -6.57 -13.22 4.57
CA ARG A 143 -6.71 -11.88 5.18
C ARG A 143 -5.58 -11.50 6.14
N CYS A 144 -4.84 -12.48 6.64
CA CYS A 144 -3.93 -12.33 7.77
C CYS A 144 -2.55 -11.89 7.30
N ILE A 145 -2.14 -10.71 7.74
CA ILE A 145 -0.83 -10.12 7.47
C ILE A 145 -0.11 -10.02 8.80
N VAL A 146 1.08 -10.62 8.91
CA VAL A 146 1.94 -10.49 10.09
C VAL A 146 3.18 -9.71 9.71
N VAL A 147 3.52 -8.68 10.47
CA VAL A 147 4.68 -7.81 10.18
C VAL A 147 5.50 -7.55 11.44
N VAL A 148 6.81 -7.41 11.26
CA VAL A 148 7.70 -6.81 12.25
C VAL A 148 7.88 -5.35 11.86
N ARG A 149 7.89 -4.43 12.83
CA ARG A 149 8.39 -3.07 12.56
C ARG A 149 9.86 -3.01 12.98
N PRO A 150 10.80 -2.90 12.04
CA PRO A 150 12.21 -2.89 12.40
C PRO A 150 12.57 -1.49 12.91
N SER A 151 13.11 -1.38 14.12
CA SER A 151 13.57 -0.10 14.67
C SER A 151 15.06 0.11 14.39
N ALA A 152 15.41 1.29 13.87
CA ALA A 152 16.75 1.85 13.59
C ALA A 152 17.34 1.64 12.17
N THR A 153 17.00 0.58 11.45
CA THR A 153 17.58 0.30 10.10
C THR A 153 16.57 0.27 8.97
N PHE A 154 15.27 0.27 9.28
CA PHE A 154 14.21 0.46 8.29
C PHE A 154 13.98 1.96 8.09
N THR A 155 14.19 2.42 6.87
CA THR A 155 13.86 3.79 6.48
C THR A 155 12.34 3.97 6.42
N ASP A 156 11.84 5.18 6.65
CA ASP A 156 10.41 5.53 6.54
C ASP A 156 9.79 5.17 5.17
N THR A 157 10.63 4.86 4.17
CA THR A 157 10.21 4.44 2.84
C THR A 157 10.02 2.92 2.71
N GLN A 158 10.65 2.10 3.56
CA GLN A 158 10.59 0.65 3.47
C GLN A 158 9.37 0.05 4.18
N GLU A 159 8.97 0.59 5.33
CA GLU A 159 7.79 0.11 6.07
C GLU A 159 6.49 0.22 5.24
N PRO A 160 6.22 1.35 4.55
CA PRO A 160 5.05 1.45 3.68
C PRO A 160 5.07 0.52 2.48
N VAL A 161 6.26 0.26 1.90
CA VAL A 161 6.43 -0.72 0.81
C VAL A 161 6.09 -2.11 1.32
N LEU A 162 6.59 -2.49 2.50
CA LEU A 162 6.31 -3.78 3.13
C LEU A 162 4.81 -3.98 3.34
N TRP A 163 4.11 -3.00 3.93
CA TRP A 163 2.67 -3.13 4.18
C TRP A 163 1.86 -3.20 2.87
N ALA A 164 2.24 -2.44 1.84
CA ALA A 164 1.62 -2.53 0.52
C ALA A 164 1.86 -3.89 -0.15
N HIS A 165 3.07 -4.42 -0.02
CA HIS A 165 3.47 -5.73 -0.52
C HIS A 165 2.66 -6.86 0.11
N GLU A 166 2.60 -6.90 1.44
CA GLU A 166 1.82 -7.89 2.18
C GLU A 166 0.33 -7.77 1.92
N TYR A 167 -0.18 -6.54 1.76
CA TYR A 167 -1.55 -6.35 1.31
C TYR A 167 -1.78 -7.00 -0.07
N GLY A 168 -0.83 -6.87 -1.01
CA GLY A 168 -0.88 -7.55 -2.30
C GLY A 168 -1.02 -9.08 -2.15
N HIS A 169 -0.20 -9.68 -1.29
CA HIS A 169 -0.30 -11.11 -0.95
C HIS A 169 -1.66 -11.48 -0.38
N SER A 170 -2.23 -10.66 0.52
CA SER A 170 -3.56 -10.90 1.08
C SER A 170 -4.67 -10.92 0.02
N ARG A 171 -4.40 -10.35 -1.17
CA ARG A 171 -5.31 -10.30 -2.32
C ARG A 171 -4.98 -11.34 -3.40
N GLY A 172 -4.07 -12.27 -3.13
CA GLY A 172 -3.72 -13.35 -4.04
C GLY A 172 -2.64 -12.99 -5.06
N LEU A 173 -2.02 -11.82 -4.94
CA LEU A 173 -0.90 -11.45 -5.80
C LEU A 173 0.37 -12.16 -5.32
N THR A 174 1.13 -12.71 -6.25
CA THR A 174 2.46 -13.29 -5.98
C THR A 174 3.54 -12.27 -6.35
N HIS A 175 4.81 -12.54 -6.01
CA HIS A 175 5.95 -11.70 -6.43
C HIS A 175 6.18 -11.64 -7.95
N SER A 176 5.33 -12.28 -8.75
CA SER A 176 5.51 -12.33 -10.19
C SER A 176 4.75 -11.20 -10.89
N CYS A 177 5.49 -10.34 -11.57
CA CYS A 177 5.01 -9.74 -12.82
C CYS A 177 5.14 -10.81 -13.91
N LYS A 178 4.24 -11.79 -13.94
CA LYS A 178 4.13 -12.70 -15.08
C LYS A 178 3.03 -12.19 -15.99
N GLY A 179 3.43 -11.39 -16.98
CA GLY A 179 2.78 -11.38 -18.29
C GLY A 179 3.09 -12.67 -19.03
#